data_AF-A0A2C5ZI63-F1
#
_entry.id   AF-A0A2C5ZI63-F1
#
_cell.length_a   1.000
_cell.length_b   1.000
_cell.length_c   1.000
_cell.angle_alpha   90.00
_cell.angle_beta   90.00
_cell.angle_gamma   90.00
#
_symmetry.space_group_name_H-M   'P 1'
#
loop_
_entity.id
_entity.type
_entity.pdbx_description
1 polymer ?
#
loop_
_entity_poly.entity_id
_entity_poly.type
_entity_poly.pdbx_seq_one_letter_code
_entity_poly.pdbx_strand_id
1 'polypeptide(L)'
;MASPNATTLAHLVFLPPVCAVAYVPPALPPARQTIIMPLVVPGVTTAAADPLEEWRNKLVGKTLLAPESAETTSSETMFREHDLPRPYRVVWPGRLLTRDMDEGRLNVVVDEDRSVTNVWYG
;
A
#
# COMPACT_ATOMS: atom_id res chain seq x y z
N MET A 1 -9.76 -9.23 61.16
CA MET A 1 -8.48 -8.99 61.85
C MET A 1 -7.63 -10.24 61.72
N ALA A 2 -6.46 -10.07 61.11
CA ALA A 2 -5.65 -11.12 60.48
C ALA A 2 -4.66 -11.79 61.44
N SER A 3 -4.50 -13.12 61.29
CA SER A 3 -3.35 -13.97 61.62
C SER A 3 -3.69 -15.41 61.17
N PRO A 4 -2.76 -16.37 60.96
CA PRO A 4 -1.30 -16.33 61.08
C PRO A 4 -0.51 -16.94 59.88
N ASN A 5 0.78 -16.62 59.93
CA ASN A 5 1.97 -17.25 59.38
C ASN A 5 1.94 -18.80 59.27
N ALA A 6 2.54 -19.36 58.20
CA ALA A 6 3.63 -20.35 58.21
C ALA A 6 3.70 -21.24 56.93
N THR A 7 4.90 -21.34 56.36
CA THR A 7 5.62 -22.57 55.98
C THR A 7 4.91 -23.66 55.15
N THR A 8 5.46 -23.97 53.96
CA THR A 8 5.63 -25.34 53.37
C THR A 8 6.34 -25.17 52.01
N LEU A 9 7.64 -25.46 51.88
CA LEU A 9 8.29 -26.75 51.53
C LEU A 9 7.95 -27.32 50.14
N ALA A 10 8.97 -27.25 49.27
CA ALA A 10 9.49 -28.31 48.41
C ALA A 10 8.55 -29.27 47.67
N HIS A 11 8.54 -29.16 46.34
CA HIS A 11 8.48 -30.22 45.33
C HIS A 11 9.34 -29.69 44.16
N LEU A 12 10.59 -30.10 43.94
CA LEU A 12 11.04 -31.31 43.24
C LEU A 12 10.07 -31.86 42.18
N VAL A 13 10.66 -32.43 41.11
CA VAL A 13 10.03 -33.06 39.94
C VAL A 13 9.68 -31.99 38.88
N PHE A 14 10.29 -31.87 37.70
CA PHE A 14 10.73 -32.88 36.76
C PHE A 14 11.56 -32.19 35.65
N LEU A 15 12.77 -32.68 35.35
CA LEU A 15 13.38 -32.47 34.03
C LEU A 15 12.84 -33.55 33.09
N PRO A 16 12.31 -33.17 31.93
CA PRO A 16 12.53 -33.98 30.73
C PRO A 16 12.90 -33.08 29.54
N PRO A 17 13.30 -33.65 28.40
CA PRO A 17 14.69 -33.75 28.00
C PRO A 17 15.02 -32.69 26.95
N VAL A 18 16.32 -32.56 26.72
CA VAL A 18 16.95 -31.80 25.64
C VAL A 18 16.36 -32.22 24.28
N CYS A 19 15.30 -31.54 23.83
CA CYS A 19 14.90 -31.61 22.43
C CYS A 19 15.83 -30.68 21.66
N ALA A 20 16.91 -31.28 21.15
CA ALA A 20 17.74 -30.71 20.12
C ALA A 20 16.87 -30.33 18.92
N VAL A 21 16.39 -29.10 18.89
CA VAL A 21 15.86 -28.50 17.67
C VAL A 21 17.09 -28.21 16.82
N ALA A 22 17.40 -29.15 15.93
CA ALA A 22 18.31 -28.91 14.83
C ALA A 22 17.81 -27.68 14.08
N TYR A 23 18.46 -26.53 14.31
CA TYR A 23 18.29 -25.34 13.48
C TYR A 23 18.84 -25.69 12.10
N VAL A 24 17.93 -26.12 11.21
CA VAL A 24 18.18 -26.25 9.78
C VAL A 24 18.14 -24.82 9.24
N PRO A 25 19.26 -24.20 8.85
CA PRO A 25 19.21 -22.89 8.23
C PRO A 25 18.41 -22.97 6.92
N PRO A 26 17.46 -22.06 6.67
CA PRO A 26 16.79 -22.02 5.38
C PRO A 26 17.83 -21.72 4.29
N ALA A 27 17.88 -22.60 3.28
CA ALA A 27 18.78 -22.51 2.15
C ALA A 27 18.72 -21.12 1.49
N LEU A 28 19.88 -20.48 1.38
CA LEU A 28 20.10 -19.24 0.66
C LEU A 28 19.59 -19.39 -0.79
N PRO A 29 18.74 -18.48 -1.31
CA PRO A 29 18.32 -18.53 -2.70
C PRO A 29 19.52 -18.28 -3.63
N PRO A 30 19.60 -18.95 -4.79
CA PRO A 30 20.68 -18.73 -5.74
C PRO A 30 20.62 -17.31 -6.30
N ALA A 31 21.76 -16.62 -6.27
CA ALA A 31 21.96 -15.35 -6.95
C ALA A 31 21.66 -15.52 -8.46
N ARG A 32 20.56 -14.95 -8.93
CA ARG A 32 20.27 -14.84 -10.37
C ARG A 32 21.06 -13.66 -10.93
N GLN A 33 22.23 -13.94 -11.47
CA GLN A 33 22.94 -13.00 -12.33
C GLN A 33 22.30 -12.95 -13.72
N THR A 34 21.96 -11.73 -14.11
CA THR A 34 21.98 -11.16 -15.46
C THR A 34 21.33 -11.96 -16.60
N ILE A 35 20.11 -11.54 -16.94
CA ILE A 35 19.72 -11.47 -18.35
C ILE A 35 19.36 -10.02 -18.66
N ILE A 36 20.16 -9.48 -19.57
CA ILE A 36 20.09 -8.19 -20.23
C ILE A 36 18.81 -8.22 -21.08
N MET A 37 17.89 -7.28 -20.91
CA MET A 37 16.82 -7.04 -21.88
C MET A 37 17.12 -5.74 -22.63
N PRO A 38 17.79 -5.78 -23.80
CA PRO A 38 17.93 -4.60 -24.64
C PRO A 38 16.75 -4.54 -25.61
N LEU A 39 15.74 -3.73 -25.26
CA LEU A 39 15.02 -2.95 -26.26
C LEU A 39 14.59 -1.61 -25.64
N VAL A 40 15.57 -0.75 -25.40
CA VAL A 40 15.32 0.69 -25.38
C VAL A 40 14.88 1.09 -26.79
N VAL A 41 13.65 1.58 -26.91
CA VAL A 41 13.23 2.40 -28.05
C VAL A 41 13.43 3.85 -27.60
N PRO A 42 14.54 4.52 -27.96
CA PRO A 42 14.69 5.94 -27.65
C PRO A 42 13.90 6.71 -28.71
N GLY A 43 12.62 6.98 -28.46
CA GLY A 43 11.81 7.64 -29.47
C GLY A 43 10.31 7.78 -29.22
N VAL A 44 9.88 8.22 -28.04
CA VAL A 44 8.64 9.01 -27.89
C VAL A 44 8.90 10.21 -26.97
N THR A 45 9.73 11.14 -27.44
CA THR A 45 9.71 12.50 -26.90
C THR A 45 8.51 13.24 -27.49
N THR A 46 7.43 13.35 -26.72
CA THR A 46 6.58 14.54 -26.72
C THR A 46 6.51 14.99 -25.26
N ALA A 47 7.55 15.71 -24.85
CA ALA A 47 7.46 17.15 -24.59
C ALA A 47 6.85 17.38 -23.21
N ALA A 48 7.71 17.67 -22.22
CA ALA A 48 7.33 18.09 -20.86
C ALA A 48 6.01 17.46 -20.39
N ALA A 49 6.00 16.14 -20.14
CA ALA A 49 4.78 15.45 -19.73
C ALA A 49 4.27 16.13 -18.46
N ASP A 50 3.20 16.91 -18.60
CA ASP A 50 2.57 17.56 -17.48
C ASP A 50 2.28 16.46 -16.45
N PRO A 51 2.63 16.66 -15.16
CA PRO A 51 2.40 15.65 -14.12
C PRO A 51 0.94 15.18 -14.11
N LEU A 52 0.04 16.02 -14.61
CA LEU A 52 -1.37 15.71 -14.83
C LEU A 52 -1.59 14.51 -15.73
N GLU A 53 -0.95 14.49 -16.88
CA GLU A 53 -1.14 13.46 -17.90
C GLU A 53 -0.60 12.12 -17.41
N GLU A 54 0.49 12.14 -16.65
CA GLU A 54 1.00 10.96 -15.97
C GLU A 54 -0.04 10.38 -15.00
N TRP A 55 -0.63 11.21 -14.15
CA TRP A 55 -1.66 10.77 -13.20
C TRP A 55 -2.95 10.34 -13.89
N ARG A 56 -3.36 11.04 -14.94
CA ARG A 56 -4.52 10.69 -15.75
C ARG A 56 -4.38 9.29 -16.33
N ASN A 57 -3.24 9.00 -16.96
CA ASN A 57 -2.96 7.67 -17.52
C ASN A 57 -2.85 6.58 -16.45
N LYS A 58 -2.39 6.93 -15.24
CA LYS A 58 -2.24 5.97 -14.14
C LYS A 58 -3.54 5.65 -13.41
N LEU A 59 -4.45 6.61 -13.30
CA LEU A 59 -5.63 6.53 -12.43
C LEU A 59 -6.91 6.26 -13.20
N VAL A 60 -7.09 6.82 -14.40
CA VAL A 60 -8.32 6.66 -15.18
C VAL A 60 -8.57 5.17 -15.47
N GLY A 61 -9.80 4.72 -15.18
CA GLY A 61 -10.20 3.31 -15.36
C GLY A 61 -9.82 2.38 -14.20
N LYS A 62 -9.14 2.88 -13.16
CA LYS A 62 -8.87 2.12 -11.93
C LYS A 62 -9.89 2.42 -10.83
N THR A 63 -10.07 1.47 -9.93
CA THR A 63 -10.95 1.61 -8.78
C THR A 63 -10.18 2.15 -7.58
N LEU A 64 -10.68 3.21 -6.94
CA LEU A 64 -10.14 3.72 -5.68
C LEU A 64 -10.60 2.82 -4.53
N LEU A 65 -9.63 2.26 -3.81
CA LEU A 65 -9.85 1.52 -2.58
C LEU A 65 -9.96 2.50 -1.42
N ALA A 66 -11.07 2.39 -0.67
CA ALA A 66 -11.27 3.13 0.57
C ALA A 66 -10.26 2.68 1.64
N PRO A 67 -9.91 3.56 2.61
CA PRO A 67 -8.93 3.25 3.66
C PRO A 67 -9.29 2.05 4.55
N GLU A 68 -10.53 1.58 4.49
CA GLU A 68 -11.10 0.54 5.36
C GLU A 68 -11.08 -0.85 4.71
N SER A 69 -10.80 -0.93 3.41
CA SER A 69 -10.73 -2.19 2.67
C SER A 69 -9.28 -2.68 2.62
N ALA A 70 -8.87 -3.33 3.71
CA ALA A 70 -7.58 -3.99 3.87
C ALA A 70 -7.47 -5.28 3.03
N GLU A 71 -7.83 -5.24 1.75
CA GLU A 71 -7.52 -6.34 0.84
C GLU A 71 -6.08 -6.18 0.33
N THR A 72 -5.28 -7.18 0.68
CA THR A 72 -3.81 -7.22 0.70
C THR A 72 -3.16 -7.23 -0.70
N THR A 73 -3.93 -6.94 -1.75
CA THR A 73 -3.46 -6.99 -3.14
C THR A 73 -3.82 -5.69 -3.83
N SER A 74 -2.85 -4.78 -3.92
CA SER A 74 -2.85 -3.76 -4.98
C SER A 74 -2.77 -4.49 -6.31
N SER A 75 -3.91 -4.99 -6.78
CA SER A 75 -4.04 -5.55 -8.11
C SER A 75 -3.85 -4.41 -9.11
N GLU A 76 -3.36 -4.71 -10.31
CA GLU A 76 -3.06 -3.74 -11.37
C GLU A 76 -4.25 -2.79 -11.70
N THR A 77 -5.47 -3.21 -11.33
CA THR A 77 -6.75 -2.53 -11.51
C THR A 77 -7.19 -1.63 -10.34
N MET A 78 -6.51 -1.65 -9.19
CA MET A 78 -6.95 -1.01 -7.95
C MET A 78 -5.87 -0.08 -7.37
N PHE A 79 -6.26 1.10 -6.90
CA PHE A 79 -5.35 2.15 -6.41
C PHE A 79 -5.75 2.65 -5.02
N ARG A 80 -4.77 3.11 -4.22
CA ARG A 80 -4.99 3.60 -2.85
C ARG A 80 -4.84 5.11 -2.77
N GLU A 81 -5.61 5.75 -1.89
CA GLU A 81 -5.52 7.19 -1.64
C GLU A 81 -4.14 7.64 -1.10
N HIS A 82 -3.42 6.73 -0.43
CA HIS A 82 -2.07 7.02 0.10
C HIS A 82 -1.00 7.19 -0.98
N ASP A 83 -1.21 6.61 -2.16
CA ASP A 83 -0.29 6.70 -3.29
C ASP A 83 -0.52 8.00 -4.10
N LEU A 84 -1.56 8.78 -3.77
CA LEU A 84 -1.82 10.07 -4.40
C LEU A 84 -0.84 11.15 -3.88
N PRO A 85 -0.43 12.09 -4.74
CA PRO A 85 0.35 13.24 -4.32
C PRO A 85 -0.47 14.10 -3.35
N ARG A 86 0.13 14.51 -2.23
CA ARG A 86 -0.47 15.52 -1.35
C ARG A 86 -0.10 16.92 -1.86
N PRO A 87 -1.04 17.87 -1.99
CA PRO A 87 -2.46 17.79 -1.63
C PRO A 87 -3.34 17.10 -2.70
N TYR A 88 -4.35 16.34 -2.26
CA TYR A 88 -5.34 15.74 -3.17
C TYR A 88 -6.77 15.92 -2.65
N ARG A 89 -7.75 15.82 -3.55
CA ARG A 89 -9.18 15.82 -3.26
C ARG A 89 -9.91 14.79 -4.12
N VAL A 90 -10.66 13.91 -3.47
CA VAL A 90 -11.57 12.97 -4.16
C VAL A 90 -12.93 13.64 -4.33
N VAL A 91 -13.41 13.70 -5.56
CA VAL A 91 -14.67 14.31 -5.95
C VAL A 91 -15.65 13.22 -6.32
N TRP A 92 -16.69 13.08 -5.50
CA TRP A 92 -17.78 12.15 -5.74
C TRP A 92 -18.78 12.72 -6.76
N PRO A 93 -19.44 11.85 -7.56
CA PRO A 93 -20.42 12.30 -8.53
C PRO A 93 -21.58 12.99 -7.80
N GLY A 94 -22.12 14.04 -8.40
CA GLY A 94 -23.23 14.81 -7.83
C GLY A 94 -22.89 15.72 -6.63
N ARG A 95 -21.63 15.77 -6.18
CA ARG A 95 -21.20 16.73 -5.15
C ARG A 95 -20.89 18.09 -5.76
N LEU A 96 -21.43 19.13 -5.14
CA LEU A 96 -21.06 20.50 -5.46
C LEU A 96 -19.63 20.75 -5.00
N LEU A 97 -18.80 21.30 -5.90
CA LEU A 97 -17.41 21.61 -5.66
C LEU A 97 -17.21 23.11 -5.70
N THR A 98 -16.62 23.67 -4.63
CA THR A 98 -16.24 25.08 -4.60
C THR A 98 -15.06 25.31 -5.55
N ARG A 99 -15.06 26.46 -6.25
CA ARG A 99 -14.05 26.86 -7.24
C ARG A 99 -12.82 27.52 -6.59
N ASP A 100 -12.34 26.95 -5.50
CA ASP A 100 -11.09 27.41 -4.86
C ASP A 100 -9.91 26.84 -5.66
N MET A 101 -9.16 27.72 -6.33
CA MET A 101 -8.01 27.34 -7.17
C MET A 101 -6.78 27.03 -6.31
N ASP A 102 -6.30 25.79 -6.39
CA ASP A 102 -5.05 25.32 -5.79
C ASP A 102 -4.23 24.57 -6.85
N GLU A 103 -3.22 25.24 -7.39
CA GLU A 103 -2.40 24.72 -8.51
C GLU A 103 -1.63 23.43 -8.14
N GLY A 104 -1.38 23.19 -6.85
CA GLY A 104 -0.67 22.01 -6.36
C GLY A 104 -1.58 20.82 -6.07
N ARG A 105 -2.91 21.01 -6.06
CA ARG A 105 -3.86 19.99 -5.63
C ARG A 105 -4.36 19.11 -6.77
N LEU A 106 -4.20 17.80 -6.61
CA LEU A 106 -4.77 16.82 -7.53
C LEU A 106 -6.24 16.55 -7.19
N ASN A 107 -7.14 16.89 -8.11
CA ASN A 107 -8.54 16.51 -8.02
C ASN A 107 -8.78 15.21 -8.79
N VAL A 108 -9.34 14.21 -8.12
CA VAL A 108 -9.68 12.91 -8.71
C VAL A 108 -11.20 12.76 -8.68
N VAL A 109 -11.84 12.72 -9.86
CA VAL A 109 -13.27 12.41 -9.97
C VAL A 109 -13.47 10.93 -10.06
N VAL A 110 -14.28 10.45 -9.14
CA VAL A 110 -14.76 9.08 -9.12
C VAL A 110 -16.23 9.02 -9.54
N ASP A 111 -16.62 7.84 -9.99
CA ASP A 111 -18.01 7.46 -10.24
C ASP A 111 -18.64 6.80 -9.00
N GLU A 112 -19.91 6.39 -9.09
CA GLU A 112 -20.64 5.74 -8.00
C GLU A 112 -20.01 4.40 -7.62
N ASP A 113 -19.45 3.71 -8.62
CA ASP A 113 -18.70 2.45 -8.48
C ASP A 113 -17.25 2.65 -7.99
N ARG A 114 -16.88 3.85 -7.54
CA ARG A 114 -15.51 4.23 -7.10
C ARG A 114 -14.45 4.11 -8.19
N SER A 115 -14.86 4.07 -9.46
CA SER A 115 -13.97 4.07 -10.61
C SER A 115 -13.57 5.49 -10.98
N VAL A 116 -12.28 5.72 -11.23
CA VAL A 116 -11.79 7.05 -11.61
C VAL A 116 -12.17 7.36 -13.05
N THR A 117 -12.91 8.45 -13.24
CA THR A 117 -13.34 8.91 -14.56
C THR A 117 -12.46 10.03 -15.09
N ASN A 118 -12.05 10.96 -14.22
CA ASN A 118 -11.25 12.11 -14.64
C ASN A 118 -10.33 12.62 -13.53
N VAL A 119 -9.25 13.30 -13.92
CA VAL A 119 -8.26 13.88 -13.00
C VAL A 119 -7.83 15.25 -13.53
N TRP A 120 -7.66 16.24 -12.65
CA TRP A 120 -7.14 17.57 -13.00
C TRP A 120 -6.45 18.25 -11.81
N TYR A 121 -5.55 19.20 -12.09
CA TYR A 121 -5.00 20.11 -11.07
C TYR A 121 -5.86 21.36 -10.95
N GLY A 122 -6.02 21.86 -9.72
CA GLY A 122 -6.73 23.10 -9.43
C GLY A 122 -7.49 23.14 -8.12
#